data_AF-A0A3A8SVL6-F1
#
_entry.id   AF-A0A3A8SVL6-F1
#
_cell.length_a   1.000
_cell.length_b   1.000
_cell.length_c   1.000
_cell.angle_alpha   90.00
_cell.angle_beta   90.00
_cell.angle_gamma   90.00
#
_symmetry.space_group_name_H-M   'P 1'
#
loop_
_entity.id
_entity.type
_entity.pdbx_description
1 polymer ?
#
loop_
_entity_poly.entity_id
_entity_poly.type
_entity_poly.pdbx_seq_one_letter_code
_entity_poly.pdbx_strand_id
1 'polypeptide(L)'
;MVAACLFAADAVAREPVTLEDLQTLASQKAWAELLERAEDLPAPKRTDAWRALVTDAAAADVETLAPSDKEPFAATQRARALGRRYAFLPKAPRFATARDQGASKDLQRCLERDRRGCIDTFLELTPDLGPEAALQAAHLVKQGHFAYVAMPLFALAVGGGKDVSACKDAALAETVIAALGLPKEDPRAVQATKVAFEGCWSALGPKLKAATVGASSYFLANTCQPMRARKALSELQDDLCKDEEL
;
A
#
# COMPACT_ATOMS: atom_id res chain seq x y z
N MET A 1 -50.92 -24.19 -35.42
CA MET A 1 -49.89 -25.08 -34.82
C MET A 1 -48.55 -24.42 -35.01
N VAL A 2 -47.98 -23.85 -33.94
CA VAL A 2 -46.61 -23.29 -33.96
C VAL A 2 -45.76 -24.26 -33.17
N ALA A 3 -44.85 -24.95 -33.86
CA ALA A 3 -43.90 -25.87 -33.27
C ALA A 3 -42.82 -25.07 -32.54
N ALA A 4 -42.75 -25.20 -31.22
CA ALA A 4 -41.66 -24.69 -30.41
C ALA A 4 -40.50 -25.69 -30.48
N CYS A 5 -39.44 -25.33 -31.21
CA CYS A 5 -38.16 -26.04 -31.14
C CYS A 5 -37.48 -25.69 -29.82
N LEU A 6 -37.49 -26.65 -28.89
CA LEU A 6 -36.63 -26.64 -27.70
C LEU A 6 -35.20 -26.91 -28.15
N PHE A 7 -34.35 -25.89 -28.15
CA PHE A 7 -32.91 -26.08 -28.18
C PHE A 7 -32.46 -26.52 -26.79
N ALA A 8 -32.30 -27.82 -26.60
CA ALA A 8 -31.50 -28.34 -25.50
C ALA A 8 -30.04 -27.97 -25.81
N ALA A 9 -29.52 -26.97 -25.11
CA ALA A 9 -28.08 -26.76 -25.04
C ALA A 9 -27.52 -27.93 -24.22
N ASP A 10 -26.94 -28.92 -24.89
CA ASP A 10 -26.06 -29.89 -24.24
C ASP A 10 -24.92 -29.10 -23.59
N ALA A 11 -25.00 -28.94 -22.27
CA ALA A 11 -23.86 -28.54 -21.47
C ALA A 11 -22.83 -29.66 -21.61
N VAL A 12 -21.91 -29.53 -22.57
CA VAL A 12 -20.75 -30.40 -22.68
C VAL A 12 -20.07 -30.37 -21.32
N ALA A 13 -20.21 -31.46 -20.57
CA ALA A 13 -19.59 -31.60 -19.27
C ALA A 13 -18.08 -31.47 -19.49
N ARG A 14 -17.49 -30.37 -18.98
CA ARG A 14 -16.04 -30.18 -19.00
C ARG A 14 -15.39 -31.39 -18.35
N GLU A 15 -14.35 -31.93 -18.99
CA GLU A 15 -13.61 -33.06 -18.44
C GLU A 15 -13.07 -32.71 -17.04
N PRO A 16 -13.17 -33.65 -16.09
CA PRO A 16 -12.74 -33.41 -14.72
C PRO A 16 -11.24 -33.12 -14.69
N VAL A 17 -10.87 -31.95 -14.18
CA VAL A 17 -9.48 -31.52 -14.02
C VAL A 17 -8.76 -32.37 -12.98
N THR A 18 -7.57 -32.84 -13.32
CA THR A 18 -6.63 -33.48 -12.41
C THR A 18 -5.55 -32.51 -11.91
N LEU A 19 -4.77 -32.92 -10.92
CA LEU A 19 -3.65 -32.10 -10.45
C LEU A 19 -2.54 -32.07 -11.50
N GLU A 20 -2.35 -33.18 -12.21
CA GLU A 20 -1.40 -33.36 -13.31
C GLU A 20 -1.71 -32.43 -14.48
N ASP A 21 -2.99 -32.18 -14.78
CA ASP A 21 -3.40 -31.19 -15.80
C ASP A 21 -2.98 -29.78 -15.40
N LEU A 22 -3.19 -29.40 -14.13
CA LEU A 22 -2.78 -28.10 -13.61
C LEU A 22 -1.25 -27.94 -13.60
N GLN A 23 -0.51 -29.01 -13.27
CA GLN A 23 0.96 -29.03 -13.38
C GLN A 23 1.42 -28.87 -14.83
N THR A 24 0.72 -29.50 -15.77
CA THR A 24 1.00 -29.37 -17.20
C THR A 24 0.81 -27.93 -17.65
N LEU A 25 -0.32 -27.30 -17.31
CA LEU A 25 -0.57 -25.87 -17.59
C LEU A 25 0.51 -24.97 -16.96
N ALA A 26 0.94 -25.27 -15.73
CA ALA A 26 2.01 -24.53 -15.08
C ALA A 26 3.34 -24.64 -15.83
N SER A 27 3.71 -25.83 -16.28
CA SER A 27 4.95 -26.03 -17.06
C SER A 27 4.92 -25.31 -18.41
N GLN A 28 3.73 -25.17 -19.00
CA GLN A 28 3.48 -24.41 -20.23
C GLN A 28 3.35 -22.89 -19.98
N LYS A 29 3.38 -22.44 -18.72
CA LYS A 29 3.11 -21.05 -18.31
C LYS A 29 1.72 -20.56 -18.76
N ALA A 30 0.75 -21.45 -18.91
CA ALA A 30 -0.63 -21.14 -19.26
C ALA A 30 -1.40 -20.65 -18.00
N TRP A 31 -0.93 -19.57 -17.38
CA TRP A 31 -1.38 -19.12 -16.06
C TRP A 31 -2.86 -18.75 -16.01
N ALA A 32 -3.36 -18.07 -17.05
CA ALA A 32 -4.78 -17.69 -17.14
C ALA A 32 -5.69 -18.93 -17.15
N GLU A 33 -5.38 -19.90 -18.01
CA GLU A 33 -6.13 -21.16 -18.09
C GLU A 33 -6.02 -21.96 -16.79
N LEU A 34 -4.83 -22.01 -16.18
CA LEU A 34 -4.64 -22.67 -14.88
C LEU A 34 -5.56 -22.07 -13.82
N LEU A 35 -5.63 -20.74 -13.72
CA LEU A 35 -6.50 -20.05 -12.75
C LEU A 35 -7.99 -20.24 -13.03
N GLU A 36 -8.39 -20.38 -14.30
CA GLU A 36 -9.77 -20.70 -14.69
C GLU A 36 -10.14 -22.12 -14.28
N ARG A 37 -9.25 -23.09 -14.51
CA ARG A 37 -9.47 -24.51 -14.27
C ARG A 37 -9.17 -24.97 -12.84
N ALA A 38 -8.50 -24.14 -12.04
CA ALA A 38 -8.07 -24.51 -10.68
C ALA A 38 -9.25 -24.92 -9.77
N GLU A 39 -10.43 -24.35 -9.95
CA GLU A 39 -11.62 -24.66 -9.15
C GLU A 39 -12.40 -25.87 -9.67
N ASP A 40 -12.14 -26.34 -10.90
CA ASP A 40 -12.74 -27.57 -11.44
C ASP A 40 -12.20 -28.81 -10.72
N LEU A 41 -11.04 -28.71 -10.05
CA LEU A 41 -10.53 -29.75 -9.16
C LEU A 41 -11.45 -29.84 -7.91
N PRO A 42 -12.00 -31.01 -7.56
CA PRO A 42 -12.86 -31.18 -6.40
C PRO A 42 -12.19 -30.74 -5.09
N ALA A 43 -12.93 -30.09 -4.20
CA ALA A 43 -12.39 -29.54 -2.95
C ALA A 43 -11.54 -30.53 -2.11
N PRO A 44 -11.89 -31.82 -1.97
CA PRO A 44 -11.06 -32.78 -1.25
C PRO A 44 -9.68 -33.04 -1.88
N LYS A 45 -9.51 -32.73 -3.17
CA LYS A 45 -8.24 -32.89 -3.90
C LYS A 45 -7.40 -31.61 -3.93
N ARG A 46 -7.89 -30.49 -3.39
CA ARG A 46 -7.18 -29.20 -3.34
C ARG A 46 -6.15 -29.17 -2.20
N THR A 47 -5.09 -29.95 -2.39
CA THR A 47 -3.97 -30.11 -1.45
C THR A 47 -3.03 -28.89 -1.44
N ASP A 48 -1.96 -28.96 -0.66
CA ASP A 48 -0.92 -27.92 -0.68
C ASP A 48 -0.21 -27.81 -2.05
N ALA A 49 -0.10 -28.91 -2.80
CA ALA A 49 0.42 -28.87 -4.17
C ALA A 49 -0.47 -28.04 -5.11
N TRP A 50 -1.80 -28.17 -4.96
CA TRP A 50 -2.75 -27.31 -5.67
C TRP A 50 -2.61 -25.84 -5.26
N ARG A 51 -2.46 -25.55 -3.96
CA ARG A 51 -2.27 -24.18 -3.47
C ARG A 51 -0.99 -23.56 -4.03
N ALA A 52 0.09 -24.33 -4.15
CA ALA A 52 1.34 -23.88 -4.75
C ALA A 52 1.14 -23.50 -6.23
N LEU A 53 0.49 -24.35 -7.03
CA LEU A 53 0.20 -24.05 -8.45
C LEU A 53 -0.65 -22.79 -8.61
N VAL A 54 -1.70 -22.64 -7.80
CA VAL A 54 -2.54 -21.43 -7.82
C VAL A 54 -1.77 -20.20 -7.38
N THR A 55 -0.86 -20.33 -6.40
CA THR A 55 0.01 -19.23 -5.96
C THR A 55 0.93 -18.76 -7.08
N ASP A 56 1.59 -19.69 -7.76
CA ASP A 56 2.52 -19.37 -8.84
C ASP A 56 1.79 -18.74 -10.03
N ALA A 57 0.64 -19.31 -10.42
CA ALA A 57 -0.17 -18.75 -11.50
C ALA A 57 -0.72 -17.37 -11.15
N ALA A 58 -1.22 -17.16 -9.93
CA ALA A 58 -1.74 -15.87 -9.47
C ALA A 58 -0.64 -14.81 -9.41
N ALA A 59 0.56 -15.18 -8.93
CA ALA A 59 1.70 -14.28 -8.90
C ALA A 59 2.14 -13.88 -10.31
N ALA A 60 2.27 -14.85 -11.23
CA ALA A 60 2.65 -14.60 -12.61
C ALA A 60 1.62 -13.76 -13.36
N ASP A 61 0.33 -14.02 -13.16
CA ASP A 61 -0.77 -13.26 -13.75
C ASP A 61 -0.68 -11.77 -13.35
N VAL A 62 -0.48 -11.48 -12.06
CA VAL A 62 -0.25 -10.10 -11.56
C VAL A 62 1.01 -9.47 -12.16
N GLU A 63 2.11 -10.22 -12.26
CA GLU A 63 3.38 -9.71 -12.79
C GLU A 63 3.34 -9.37 -14.28
N THR A 64 2.52 -10.07 -15.06
CA THR A 64 2.36 -9.84 -16.50
C THR A 64 1.46 -8.65 -16.82
N LEU A 65 0.68 -8.16 -15.87
CA LEU A 65 -0.17 -7.00 -16.06
C LEU A 65 0.67 -5.72 -16.04
N ALA A 66 0.80 -5.10 -17.21
CA ALA A 66 1.38 -3.78 -17.34
C ALA A 66 0.31 -2.71 -17.08
N PRO A 67 0.57 -1.69 -16.24
CA PRO A 67 -0.36 -0.59 -16.07
C PRO A 67 -0.52 0.17 -17.38
N SER A 68 -1.75 0.56 -17.70
CA SER A 68 -2.06 1.32 -18.91
C SER A 68 -2.55 2.72 -18.57
N ASP A 69 -2.65 3.59 -19.57
CA ASP A 69 -3.25 4.91 -19.35
C ASP A 69 -4.73 4.80 -18.95
N LYS A 70 -5.49 3.82 -19.45
CA LYS A 70 -6.90 3.69 -19.07
C LYS A 70 -7.06 3.06 -17.68
N GLU A 71 -6.15 2.15 -17.35
CA GLU A 71 -6.20 1.33 -16.13
C GLU A 71 -4.83 1.34 -15.47
N PRO A 72 -4.47 2.43 -14.76
CA PRO A 72 -3.16 2.54 -14.10
C PRO A 72 -3.02 1.59 -12.91
N PHE A 73 -4.13 1.03 -12.39
CA PHE A 73 -4.15 0.13 -11.23
C PHE A 73 -4.53 -1.32 -11.59
N ALA A 74 -4.28 -1.75 -12.83
CA ALA A 74 -4.71 -3.05 -13.32
C ALA A 74 -4.13 -4.22 -12.50
N ALA A 75 -2.83 -4.19 -12.18
CA ALA A 75 -2.18 -5.26 -11.43
C ALA A 75 -2.71 -5.34 -9.99
N THR A 76 -2.90 -4.19 -9.34
CA THR A 76 -3.42 -4.09 -7.96
C THR A 76 -4.85 -4.60 -7.87
N GLN A 77 -5.72 -4.19 -8.81
CA GLN A 77 -7.10 -4.64 -8.88
C GLN A 77 -7.16 -6.16 -9.10
N ARG A 78 -6.31 -6.70 -9.98
CA ARG A 78 -6.23 -8.14 -10.21
C ARG A 78 -5.76 -8.90 -8.98
N ALA A 79 -4.70 -8.44 -8.32
CA ALA A 79 -4.19 -9.07 -7.10
C ALA A 79 -5.26 -9.08 -6.00
N ARG A 80 -6.01 -7.99 -5.83
CA ARG A 80 -7.13 -7.93 -4.88
C ARG A 80 -8.24 -8.93 -5.23
N ALA A 81 -8.61 -9.04 -6.51
CA ALA A 81 -9.61 -10.00 -6.95
C ALA A 81 -9.18 -11.45 -6.68
N LEU A 82 -7.91 -11.77 -6.98
CA LEU A 82 -7.33 -13.10 -6.71
C LEU A 82 -7.26 -13.40 -5.21
N GLY A 83 -6.84 -12.44 -4.37
CA GLY A 83 -6.80 -12.61 -2.92
C GLY A 83 -8.19 -12.83 -2.29
N ARG A 84 -9.25 -12.26 -2.88
CA ARG A 84 -10.64 -12.53 -2.49
C ARG A 84 -11.12 -13.90 -2.95
N ARG A 85 -10.72 -14.33 -4.15
CA ARG A 85 -11.08 -15.64 -4.71
C ARG A 85 -10.40 -16.79 -3.95
N TYR A 86 -9.14 -16.61 -3.59
CA TYR A 86 -8.31 -17.62 -2.94
C TYR A 86 -7.75 -17.08 -1.61
N ALA A 87 -8.48 -17.32 -0.51
CA ALA A 87 -8.18 -16.74 0.81
C ALA A 87 -6.80 -17.09 1.41
N PHE A 88 -6.09 -18.09 0.86
CA PHE A 88 -4.71 -18.42 1.26
C PHE A 88 -3.65 -17.54 0.58
N LEU A 89 -3.95 -16.91 -0.56
CA LEU A 89 -2.99 -16.13 -1.33
C LEU A 89 -2.40 -14.94 -0.58
N PRO A 90 -3.15 -14.15 0.21
CA PRO A 90 -2.56 -13.02 0.96
C PRO A 90 -1.48 -13.44 1.95
N LYS A 91 -1.44 -14.72 2.36
CA LYS A 91 -0.44 -15.28 3.26
C LYS A 91 0.72 -15.96 2.53
N ALA A 92 0.62 -16.13 1.21
CA ALA A 92 1.64 -16.78 0.40
C ALA A 92 2.72 -15.75 0.01
N PRO A 93 3.99 -15.91 0.46
CA PRO A 93 5.04 -14.91 0.25
C PRO A 93 5.24 -14.54 -1.23
N ARG A 94 5.22 -15.55 -2.11
CA ARG A 94 5.38 -15.35 -3.57
C ARG A 94 4.32 -14.44 -4.16
N PHE A 95 3.07 -14.59 -3.73
CA PHE A 95 1.95 -13.76 -4.17
C PHE A 95 2.00 -12.37 -3.54
N ALA A 96 2.35 -12.27 -2.25
CA ALA A 96 2.52 -10.98 -1.58
C ALA A 96 3.60 -10.12 -2.28
N THR A 97 4.75 -10.71 -2.65
CA THR A 97 5.78 -10.03 -3.43
C THR A 97 5.24 -9.53 -4.78
N ALA A 98 4.55 -10.38 -5.54
CA ALA A 98 3.99 -10.00 -6.84
C ALA A 98 2.94 -8.88 -6.71
N ARG A 99 2.06 -8.98 -5.72
CA ARG A 99 1.06 -7.95 -5.39
C ARG A 99 1.73 -6.62 -5.09
N ASP A 100 2.72 -6.60 -4.21
CA ASP A 100 3.36 -5.36 -3.76
C ASP A 100 4.15 -4.71 -4.92
N GLN A 101 4.87 -5.50 -5.71
CA GLN A 101 5.56 -5.01 -6.91
C GLN A 101 4.59 -4.47 -7.98
N GLY A 102 3.48 -5.17 -8.22
CA GLY A 102 2.43 -4.71 -9.13
C GLY A 102 1.84 -3.38 -8.67
N ALA A 103 1.53 -3.27 -7.37
CA ALA A 103 0.99 -2.06 -6.79
C ALA A 103 1.96 -0.86 -6.87
N SER A 104 3.26 -1.08 -6.65
CA SER A 104 4.26 -0.02 -6.82
C SER A 104 4.35 0.47 -8.28
N LYS A 105 4.33 -0.43 -9.27
CA LYS A 105 4.34 -0.06 -10.69
C LYS A 105 3.08 0.71 -11.09
N ASP A 106 1.94 0.26 -10.61
CA ASP A 106 0.65 0.92 -10.82
C ASP A 106 0.64 2.35 -10.25
N LEU A 107 1.10 2.51 -9.00
CA LEU A 107 1.22 3.82 -8.34
C LEU A 107 2.17 4.73 -9.12
N GLN A 108 3.37 4.25 -9.45
CA GLN A 108 4.33 5.03 -10.24
C GLN A 108 3.70 5.51 -11.55
N ARG A 109 3.02 4.61 -12.28
CA ARG A 109 2.37 4.98 -13.54
C ARG A 109 1.27 6.02 -13.35
N CYS A 110 0.51 5.93 -12.27
CA CYS A 110 -0.50 6.92 -11.93
C CYS A 110 0.12 8.31 -11.69
N LEU A 111 1.22 8.36 -10.91
CA LEU A 111 1.93 9.60 -10.56
C LEU A 111 2.58 10.26 -11.79
N GLU A 112 3.17 9.49 -12.71
CA GLU A 112 3.75 10.00 -13.97
C GLU A 112 2.75 10.75 -14.86
N ARG A 113 1.45 10.53 -14.65
CA ARG A 113 0.37 11.18 -15.40
C ARG A 113 -0.28 12.35 -14.66
N ASP A 114 0.28 12.76 -13.51
CA ASP A 114 -0.24 13.80 -12.62
C ASP A 114 -1.74 13.63 -12.33
N ARG A 115 -2.18 12.38 -12.16
CA ARG A 115 -3.58 12.08 -11.84
C ARG A 115 -3.84 12.40 -10.38
N ARG A 116 -4.83 13.27 -10.13
CA ARG A 116 -5.33 13.49 -8.77
C ARG A 116 -5.90 12.18 -8.21
N GLY A 117 -5.67 11.92 -6.93
CA GLY A 117 -6.23 10.76 -6.23
C GLY A 117 -5.45 9.45 -6.40
N CYS A 118 -4.24 9.45 -6.99
CA CYS A 118 -3.41 8.24 -7.09
C CYS A 118 -3.15 7.59 -5.73
N ILE A 119 -2.80 8.40 -4.73
CA ILE A 119 -2.45 7.90 -3.40
C ILE A 119 -3.69 7.32 -2.71
N ASP A 120 -4.82 8.04 -2.76
CA ASP A 120 -6.07 7.57 -2.17
C ASP A 120 -6.52 6.25 -2.80
N THR A 121 -6.50 6.17 -4.14
CA THR A 121 -6.84 4.94 -4.88
C THR A 121 -5.88 3.80 -4.53
N PHE A 122 -4.58 4.07 -4.45
CA PHE A 122 -3.59 3.08 -4.07
C PHE A 122 -3.86 2.51 -2.67
N LEU A 123 -4.12 3.38 -1.70
CA LEU A 123 -4.43 3.01 -0.32
C LEU A 123 -5.75 2.21 -0.21
N GLU A 124 -6.79 2.62 -0.94
CA GLU A 124 -8.06 1.90 -0.99
C GLU A 124 -7.91 0.49 -1.56
N LEU A 125 -7.05 0.33 -2.57
CA LEU A 125 -6.81 -0.95 -3.23
C LEU A 125 -5.87 -1.85 -2.42
N THR A 126 -5.01 -1.28 -1.56
CA THR A 126 -3.99 -1.98 -0.77
C THR A 126 -4.20 -1.86 0.76
N PRO A 127 -5.36 -2.26 1.31
CA PRO A 127 -5.63 -2.13 2.75
C PRO A 127 -4.68 -2.96 3.64
N ASP A 128 -4.09 -4.02 3.08
CA ASP A 128 -3.15 -4.92 3.76
C ASP A 128 -1.69 -4.69 3.34
N LEU A 129 -1.35 -3.46 2.95
CA LEU A 129 0.01 -3.09 2.55
C LEU A 129 0.97 -3.22 3.74
N GLY A 130 2.06 -3.96 3.55
CA GLY A 130 3.08 -4.13 4.58
C GLY A 130 3.92 -2.87 4.80
N PRO A 131 4.56 -2.70 5.98
CA PRO A 131 5.38 -1.52 6.28
C PRO A 131 6.49 -1.21 5.28
N GLU A 132 7.16 -2.24 4.76
CA GLU A 132 8.24 -2.09 3.77
C GLU A 132 7.71 -1.60 2.42
N ALA A 133 6.60 -2.18 1.94
CA ALA A 133 5.96 -1.75 0.70
C ALA A 133 5.38 -0.34 0.82
N ALA A 134 4.83 0.02 1.99
CA ALA A 134 4.38 1.39 2.30
C ALA A 134 5.55 2.39 2.27
N LEU A 135 6.72 2.02 2.82
CA LEU A 135 7.92 2.86 2.78
C LEU A 135 8.39 3.09 1.33
N GLN A 136 8.45 2.02 0.52
CA GLN A 136 8.82 2.12 -0.89
C GLN A 136 7.84 3.03 -1.67
N ALA A 137 6.53 2.87 -1.45
CA ALA A 137 5.52 3.72 -2.06
C ALA A 137 5.66 5.19 -1.63
N ALA A 138 5.98 5.46 -0.35
CA ALA A 138 6.20 6.82 0.14
C ALA A 138 7.37 7.51 -0.57
N HIS A 139 8.47 6.78 -0.80
CA HIS A 139 9.62 7.27 -1.58
C HIS A 139 9.24 7.59 -3.03
N LEU A 140 8.43 6.75 -3.68
CA LEU A 140 7.95 7.01 -5.04
C LEU A 140 7.15 8.32 -5.11
N VAL A 141 6.21 8.53 -4.19
CA VAL A 141 5.40 9.76 -4.13
C VAL A 141 6.27 10.98 -3.92
N LYS A 142 7.30 10.90 -3.08
CA LYS A 142 8.17 12.04 -2.78
C LYS A 142 8.98 12.53 -3.99
N GLN A 143 9.29 11.66 -4.96
CA GLN A 143 10.15 12.02 -6.10
C GLN A 143 9.56 13.08 -7.05
N GLY A 144 8.23 13.31 -7.01
CA GLY A 144 7.56 14.26 -7.90
C GLY A 144 6.56 15.19 -7.22
N HIS A 145 6.41 15.10 -5.89
CA HIS A 145 5.39 15.84 -5.14
C HIS A 145 5.98 16.53 -3.92
N PHE A 146 5.24 17.50 -3.37
CA PHE A 146 5.60 18.12 -2.08
C PHE A 146 5.77 17.06 -1.00
N ALA A 147 6.78 17.21 -0.15
CA ALA A 147 7.16 16.18 0.82
C ALA A 147 5.99 15.72 1.72
N TYR A 148 5.10 16.63 2.11
CA TYR A 148 3.92 16.32 2.94
C TYR A 148 2.92 15.36 2.27
N VAL A 149 2.92 15.24 0.93
CA VAL A 149 1.98 14.41 0.17
C VAL A 149 2.21 12.92 0.46
N ALA A 150 3.46 12.50 0.73
CA ALA A 150 3.80 11.12 1.05
C ALA A 150 3.45 10.70 2.50
N MET A 151 2.95 11.63 3.33
CA MET A 151 2.74 11.40 4.77
C MET A 151 1.83 10.19 5.09
N PRO A 152 0.71 9.93 4.38
CA PRO A 152 -0.12 8.76 4.67
C PRO A 152 0.63 7.42 4.52
N LEU A 153 1.50 7.31 3.52
CA LEU A 153 2.29 6.11 3.25
C LEU A 153 3.40 5.94 4.28
N PHE A 154 4.07 7.02 4.65
CA PHE A 154 5.04 7.02 5.75
C PHE A 154 4.41 6.67 7.11
N ALA A 155 3.20 7.14 7.39
CA ALA A 155 2.47 6.78 8.59
C ALA A 155 2.14 5.27 8.64
N LEU A 156 1.77 4.68 7.50
CA LEU A 156 1.60 3.23 7.37
C LEU A 156 2.90 2.46 7.56
N ALA A 157 4.01 2.96 6.99
CA ALA A 157 5.33 2.37 7.18
C ALA A 157 5.79 2.34 8.65
N VAL A 158 5.37 3.33 9.45
CA VAL A 158 5.62 3.35 10.89
C VAL A 158 4.66 2.41 11.64
N GLY A 159 3.42 2.27 11.16
CA GLY A 159 2.44 1.28 11.66
C GLY A 159 2.05 1.45 13.14
N GLY A 160 2.32 2.62 13.74
CA GLY A 160 2.15 2.86 15.18
C GLY A 160 3.16 2.12 16.07
N GLY A 161 4.17 1.46 15.49
CA GLY A 161 5.28 0.88 16.23
C GLY A 161 6.21 1.96 16.79
N LYS A 162 6.81 1.70 17.96
CA LYS A 162 7.82 2.59 18.55
C LYS A 162 9.20 2.28 17.95
N ASP A 163 9.88 3.33 17.48
CA ASP A 163 11.27 3.31 17.03
C ASP A 163 11.59 2.22 15.98
N VAL A 164 10.62 1.94 15.12
CA VAL A 164 10.78 1.01 13.98
C VAL A 164 11.83 1.53 13.00
N SER A 165 12.37 0.65 12.14
CA SER A 165 13.42 1.01 11.16
C SER A 165 13.05 2.22 10.30
N ALA A 166 11.78 2.35 9.91
CA ALA A 166 11.26 3.50 9.16
C ALA A 166 11.51 4.84 9.85
N CYS A 167 11.56 4.90 11.19
CA CYS A 167 11.83 6.13 11.94
C CYS A 167 13.21 6.74 11.64
N LYS A 168 14.16 5.94 11.13
CA LYS A 168 15.53 6.39 10.77
C LYS A 168 15.62 6.87 9.32
N ASP A 169 14.54 6.75 8.55
CA ASP A 169 14.51 7.16 7.16
C ASP A 169 14.56 8.70 7.04
N ALA A 170 15.49 9.21 6.24
CA ALA A 170 15.68 10.64 6.07
C ALA A 170 14.49 11.29 5.36
N ALA A 171 13.88 10.59 4.39
CA ALA A 171 12.74 11.10 3.67
C ALA A 171 11.50 11.19 4.57
N LEU A 172 11.32 10.24 5.50
CA LEU A 172 10.30 10.33 6.54
C LEU A 172 10.47 11.61 7.36
N ALA A 173 11.68 11.90 7.85
CA ALA A 173 11.92 13.06 8.69
C ALA A 173 11.54 14.39 7.99
N GLU A 174 11.94 14.53 6.73
CA GLU A 174 11.58 15.68 5.90
C GLU A 174 10.08 15.76 5.65
N THR A 175 9.42 14.64 5.37
CA THR A 175 7.97 14.59 5.17
C THR A 175 7.20 14.94 6.44
N VAL A 176 7.64 14.47 7.61
CA VAL A 176 7.04 14.83 8.90
C VAL A 176 7.16 16.33 9.15
N ILE A 177 8.35 16.92 8.95
CA ILE A 177 8.54 18.37 9.14
C ILE A 177 7.64 19.16 8.19
N ALA A 178 7.58 18.77 6.92
CA ALA A 178 6.73 19.44 5.93
C ALA A 178 5.24 19.31 6.27
N ALA A 179 4.79 18.14 6.72
CA ALA A 179 3.39 17.88 7.06
C ALA A 179 2.97 18.58 8.36
N LEU A 180 3.88 18.76 9.32
CA LEU A 180 3.62 19.57 10.52
C LEU A 180 3.44 21.05 10.19
N GLY A 181 3.91 21.52 9.03
CA GLY A 181 3.66 22.88 8.55
C GLY A 181 2.26 23.11 7.95
N LEU A 182 1.38 22.10 7.95
CA LEU A 182 0.00 22.20 7.47
C LEU A 182 -0.97 22.57 8.61
N PRO A 183 -2.19 23.05 8.31
CA PRO A 183 -3.23 23.27 9.32
C PRO A 183 -3.45 22.05 10.21
N LYS A 184 -3.73 22.27 11.49
CA LYS A 184 -3.80 21.22 12.52
C LYS A 184 -4.84 20.15 12.22
N GLU A 185 -5.92 20.52 11.54
CA GLU A 185 -7.03 19.66 11.14
C GLU A 185 -6.72 18.87 9.85
N ASP A 186 -5.65 19.21 9.14
CA ASP A 186 -5.23 18.45 7.96
C ASP A 186 -4.85 17.01 8.40
N PRO A 187 -5.43 15.97 7.76
CA PRO A 187 -5.14 14.58 8.11
C PRO A 187 -3.66 14.24 8.14
N ARG A 188 -2.85 14.90 7.28
CA ARG A 188 -1.39 14.70 7.22
C ARG A 188 -0.69 15.32 8.41
N ALA A 189 -1.14 16.49 8.90
CA ALA A 189 -0.60 17.10 10.12
C ALA A 189 -0.90 16.22 11.35
N VAL A 190 -2.13 15.69 11.44
CA VAL A 190 -2.54 14.75 12.49
C VAL A 190 -1.65 13.49 12.47
N GLN A 191 -1.45 12.89 11.29
CA GLN A 191 -0.58 11.74 11.10
C GLN A 191 0.88 12.05 11.47
N ALA A 192 1.41 13.19 11.00
CA ALA A 192 2.78 13.61 11.26
C ALA A 192 3.02 13.82 12.76
N THR A 193 2.06 14.41 13.48
CA THR A 193 2.12 14.59 14.93
C THR A 193 2.20 13.23 15.64
N LYS A 194 1.34 12.28 15.26
CA LYS A 194 1.36 10.93 15.83
C LYS A 194 2.68 10.22 15.56
N VAL A 195 3.17 10.25 14.31
CA VAL A 195 4.44 9.64 13.94
C VAL A 195 5.61 10.29 14.70
N ALA A 196 5.67 11.61 14.74
CA ALA A 196 6.71 12.39 15.42
C ALA A 196 6.79 12.10 16.92
N PHE A 197 5.64 12.16 17.61
CA PHE A 197 5.61 12.24 19.06
C PHE A 197 5.20 10.94 19.75
N GLU A 198 4.63 9.97 19.05
CA GLU A 198 4.26 8.67 19.65
C GLU A 198 5.15 7.53 19.13
N GLY A 199 5.49 7.53 17.84
CA GLY A 199 6.22 6.44 17.19
C GLY A 199 7.73 6.67 17.12
N CYS A 200 8.16 7.81 16.61
CA CYS A 200 9.53 8.05 16.14
C CYS A 200 10.27 9.16 16.90
N TRP A 201 9.86 9.46 18.14
CA TRP A 201 10.43 10.58 18.91
C TRP A 201 11.95 10.50 19.05
N SER A 202 12.50 9.30 19.28
CA SER A 202 13.95 9.15 19.48
C SER A 202 14.76 9.62 18.27
N ALA A 203 14.26 9.36 17.07
CA ALA A 203 14.91 9.71 15.81
C ALA A 203 14.56 11.13 15.33
N LEU A 204 13.32 11.57 15.56
CA LEU A 204 12.80 12.83 15.01
C LEU A 204 12.91 14.01 15.98
N GLY A 205 12.90 13.80 17.29
CA GLY A 205 12.88 14.85 18.30
C GLY A 205 13.97 15.93 18.11
N PRO A 206 15.25 15.56 17.92
CA PRO A 206 16.31 16.54 17.65
C PRO A 206 16.08 17.36 16.36
N LYS A 207 15.56 16.72 15.31
CA LYS A 207 15.26 17.38 14.02
C LYS A 207 14.09 18.34 14.14
N LEU A 208 13.04 17.95 14.87
CA LEU A 208 11.88 18.79 15.15
C LEU A 208 12.26 20.01 15.99
N LYS A 209 13.09 19.79 17.02
CA LYS A 209 13.65 20.90 17.81
C LYS A 209 14.43 21.88 16.93
N ALA A 210 15.28 21.38 16.03
CA ALA A 210 16.03 22.27 15.13
C ALA A 210 15.10 23.04 14.17
N ALA A 211 14.03 22.39 13.70
CA ALA A 211 13.06 22.97 12.78
C ALA A 211 12.16 24.06 13.40
N THR A 212 12.14 24.26 14.73
CA THR A 212 11.33 25.33 15.35
C THR A 212 11.82 26.73 14.99
N VAL A 213 13.11 26.88 14.69
CA VAL A 213 13.70 28.18 14.38
C VAL A 213 13.33 28.55 12.94
N GLY A 214 12.56 29.64 12.76
CA GLY A 214 12.04 30.04 11.45
C GLY A 214 10.88 29.17 10.96
N ALA A 215 10.24 28.43 11.87
CA ALA A 215 9.07 27.61 11.56
C ALA A 215 7.85 28.46 11.18
N SER A 216 6.91 27.86 10.46
CA SER A 216 5.58 28.47 10.27
C SER A 216 4.76 28.41 11.56
N SER A 217 3.77 29.29 11.67
CA SER A 217 2.78 29.27 12.75
C SER A 217 2.12 27.91 12.91
N TYR A 218 1.72 27.27 11.80
CA TYR A 218 1.19 25.91 11.81
C TYR A 218 2.16 24.88 12.40
N PHE A 219 3.44 24.95 12.05
CA PHE A 219 4.43 24.04 12.61
C PHE A 219 4.55 24.23 14.13
N LEU A 220 4.61 25.48 14.59
CA LEU A 220 4.63 25.78 16.02
C LEU A 220 3.37 25.25 16.72
N ALA A 221 2.18 25.56 16.19
CA ALA A 221 0.89 25.08 16.71
C ALA A 221 0.81 23.54 16.81
N ASN A 222 1.42 22.82 15.87
CA ASN A 222 1.42 21.35 15.85
C ASN A 222 2.51 20.71 16.74
N THR A 223 3.55 21.45 17.15
CA THR A 223 4.73 20.85 17.80
C THR A 223 5.05 21.40 19.18
N CYS A 224 4.65 22.62 19.50
CA CYS A 224 5.02 23.31 20.73
C CYS A 224 4.52 22.58 21.99
N GLN A 225 3.22 22.28 22.06
CA GLN A 225 2.63 21.57 23.21
C GLN A 225 3.27 20.19 23.46
N PRO A 226 3.43 19.30 22.45
CA PRO A 226 4.07 18.02 22.69
C PRO A 226 5.59 18.14 22.99
N MET A 227 6.30 19.15 22.46
CA MET A 227 7.70 19.38 22.81
C MET A 227 7.89 19.92 24.24
N ARG A 228 6.99 20.79 24.72
CA ARG A 228 6.96 21.24 26.12
C ARG A 228 6.71 20.10 27.09
N ALA A 229 5.73 19.25 26.79
CA ALA A 229 5.43 18.06 27.59
C ALA A 229 6.65 17.13 27.74
N ARG A 230 7.54 17.15 26.75
CA ARG A 230 8.79 16.38 26.71
C ARG A 230 10.01 17.13 27.24
N LYS A 231 9.86 18.39 27.68
CA LYS A 231 10.95 19.28 28.09
C LYS A 231 12.07 19.39 27.03
N ALA A 232 11.67 19.38 25.75
CA ALA A 232 12.60 19.31 24.63
C ALA A 232 13.10 20.68 24.17
N LEU A 233 12.39 21.76 24.48
CA LEU A 233 12.68 23.13 24.03
C LEU A 233 13.77 23.79 24.87
N SER A 234 14.55 24.69 24.26
CA SER A 234 15.29 25.71 25.01
C SER A 234 14.36 26.83 25.47
N GLU A 235 14.83 27.72 26.33
CA GLU A 235 14.08 28.91 26.78
C GLU A 235 13.59 29.76 25.60
N LEU A 236 14.50 30.13 24.68
CA LEU A 236 14.15 30.89 23.48
C LEU A 236 13.10 30.19 22.59
N GLN A 237 13.17 28.86 22.49
CA GLN A 237 12.20 28.09 21.70
C GLN A 237 10.85 27.97 22.41
N ASP A 238 10.85 27.92 23.74
CA ASP A 238 9.62 27.92 24.53
C ASP A 238 8.87 29.25 24.41
N ASP A 239 9.60 30.36 24.32
CA ASP A 239 9.05 31.70 24.09
C ASP A 239 8.44 31.84 22.69
N LEU A 240 9.11 31.37 21.64
CA LEU A 240 8.52 31.30 20.28
C LEU A 240 7.18 30.53 20.27
N CYS A 241 7.05 29.54 21.14
CA CYS A 241 5.83 28.76 21.27
C CYS A 241 4.72 29.46 22.07
N LYS A 242 4.98 30.57 22.77
CA LYS A 242 3.98 31.33 23.56
C LYS A 242 3.26 32.36 22.69
N ASP A 243 3.93 32.89 21.68
CA ASP A 243 3.41 33.95 20.81
C ASP A 243 2.30 33.45 19.85
N GLU A 244 2.12 32.13 19.71
CA GLU A 244 1.09 31.49 18.87
C GLU A 244 -0.23 31.19 19.63
N GLU A 245 -0.29 31.44 20.94
CA GLU A 245 -1.54 31.33 21.74
C GLU A 245 -2.37 32.64 21.76
N LEU A 246 -1.92 33.67 21.05
CA LEU A 246 -2.58 34.98 20.88
C LEU A 246 -3.33 35.07 19.53
#